data_AF-A0A1I9G5F0-F1
#
_entry.id   AF-A0A1I9G5F0-F1
#
_cell.length_a   1.000
_cell.length_b   1.000
_cell.length_c   1.000
_cell.angle_alpha   90.00
_cell.angle_beta   90.00
_cell.angle_gamma   90.00
#
_symmetry.space_group_name_H-M   'P 1'
#
loop_
_entity.id
_entity.type
_entity.pdbx_description
1 polymer ?
#
loop_
_entity_poly.entity_id
_entity_poly.type
_entity_poly.pdbx_seq_one_letter_code
_entity_poly.pdbx_strand_id
1 'polypeptide(L)' 'MVVGFFESLPSFVKTLPETKQLDYVLNQLKWMETNFEDKESHHRLRKAAMETVLRYSVESSPFYNDERLLHVFCIV' A
#
# COMPACT_ATOMS: atom_id res chain seq x y z
N MET A 1 -20.23 -1.21 -3.84
CA MET A 1 -18.86 -1.01 -4.36
C MET A 1 -17.90 -1.28 -3.22
N VAL A 2 -16.94 -2.19 -3.41
CA VAL A 2 -15.87 -2.38 -2.42
C VAL A 2 -14.90 -1.22 -2.59
N VAL A 3 -14.86 -0.30 -1.62
CA VAL A 3 -13.95 0.84 -1.63
C VAL A 3 -12.52 0.33 -1.72
N GLY A 4 -11.74 0.83 -2.70
CA GLY A 4 -10.33 0.47 -2.87
C GLY A 4 -9.48 0.93 -1.69
N PHE A 5 -8.34 0.30 -1.43
CA PHE A 5 -7.44 0.70 -0.34
C PHE A 5 -7.00 2.16 -0.48
N PHE A 6 -6.67 2.60 -1.70
CA PHE A 6 -6.31 4.01 -1.94
C PHE A 6 -7.48 4.99 -1.83
N GLU A 7 -8.70 4.52 -2.08
CA GLU A 7 -9.91 5.34 -1.93
C GLU A 7 -10.24 5.56 -0.45
N SER A 8 -9.94 4.58 0.41
CA SER A 8 -10.15 4.66 1.86
C SER A 8 -9.07 5.44 2.62
N LEU A 9 -7.96 5.81 1.95
CA LEU A 9 -6.93 6.64 2.57
C LEU A 9 -7.50 8.00 3.02
N PRO A 10 -7.02 8.54 4.15
CA PRO A 10 -7.42 9.88 4.60
C PRO A 10 -7.20 10.93 3.53
N SER A 11 -8.09 11.93 3.47
CA SER A 11 -8.07 12.98 2.44
C SER A 11 -6.75 13.74 2.39
N PHE A 12 -6.13 14.00 3.54
CA PHE A 12 -4.85 14.71 3.61
C PHE A 12 -3.70 13.93 2.98
N VAL A 13 -3.75 12.59 2.95
CA VAL A 13 -2.73 11.77 2.30
C VAL A 13 -2.78 11.99 0.79
N LYS A 14 -3.99 12.11 0.22
CA LYS A 14 -4.19 12.31 -1.23
C LYS A 14 -3.64 13.65 -1.73
N THR A 15 -3.42 14.62 -0.83
CA THR A 15 -2.85 15.92 -1.16
C THR A 15 -1.33 16.00 -0.96
N LEU A 16 -0.70 14.96 -0.41
CA LEU A 16 0.76 14.93 -0.20
C LEU A 16 1.51 14.71 -1.53
N PRO A 17 2.79 15.10 -1.61
CA PRO A 17 3.67 14.65 -2.68
C PRO A 17 3.74 13.12 -2.74
N GLU A 18 3.85 12.53 -3.93
CA GLU A 18 3.76 11.07 -4.10
C GLU A 18 4.75 10.28 -3.23
N THR A 19 5.96 10.79 -3.03
CA THR A 19 6.96 10.15 -2.15
C THR A 19 6.45 10.01 -0.71
N LYS A 20 5.74 11.02 -0.21
CA LYS A 20 5.13 11.03 1.13
C LYS A 20 3.85 10.19 1.19
N GLN A 21 3.12 10.09 0.09
CA GLN A 21 2.01 9.13 -0.03
C GLN A 21 2.53 7.70 0.08
N LEU A 22 3.61 7.38 -0.63
CA LEU A 22 4.24 6.06 -0.57
C LEU A 22 4.75 5.75 0.84
N ASP A 23 5.45 6.69 1.50
CA ASP A 23 5.87 6.53 2.90
C ASP A 23 4.68 6.18 3.82
N TYR A 24 3.56 6.91 3.68
CA TYR A 24 2.36 6.66 4.47
C TYR A 24 1.79 5.26 4.21
N VAL A 25 1.64 4.90 2.94
CA VAL A 25 1.11 3.59 2.54
C VAL A 25 1.96 2.45 3.08
N LEU A 26 3.28 2.53 2.97
CA LEU A 26 4.18 1.52 3.47
C LEU A 26 4.11 1.37 5.00
N ASN A 27 4.02 2.49 5.72
CA ASN A 27 3.83 2.46 7.18
C ASN A 27 2.48 1.86 7.57
N GLN A 28 1.43 2.14 6.80
CA GLN A 28 0.11 1.56 7.01
C GLN A 28 0.13 0.05 6.78
N LEU A 29 0.79 -0.44 5.72
CA LEU A 29 0.93 -1.87 5.44
C LEU A 29 1.70 -2.59 6.55
N LYS A 30 2.81 -2.01 7.04
CA LYS A 30 3.54 -2.55 8.20
C LYS A 30 2.69 -2.62 9.46
N TRP A 31 1.90 -1.58 9.73
CA TRP A 31 0.98 -1.59 10.86
C TRP A 31 -0.07 -2.68 10.70
N MET A 32 -0.66 -2.83 9.51
CA MET A 32 -1.64 -3.88 9.22
C MET A 32 -1.03 -5.27 9.40
N GLU A 33 0.17 -5.51 8.88
CA GLU A 33 0.90 -6.78 9.06
C GLU A 33 1.15 -7.12 10.54
N THR A 34 1.45 -6.10 11.36
CA THR A 34 1.72 -6.29 12.80
C THR A 34 0.45 -6.50 13.63
N ASN A 35 -0.69 -5.92 13.23
CA ASN A 35 -1.90 -5.84 14.06
C ASN A 35 -3.05 -6.73 13.57
N PHE A 36 -2.97 -7.27 12.36
CA PHE A 36 -4.00 -8.15 11.83
C PHE A 36 -3.73 -9.58 12.27
N GLU A 37 -4.66 -10.14 13.05
CA GLU A 37 -4.51 -11.49 13.63
C GLU A 37 -5.40 -12.53 12.93
N ASP A 38 -6.44 -12.08 12.21
CA ASP A 38 -7.44 -12.95 11.58
C ASP A 38 -7.29 -13.07 10.06
N LYS A 39 -7.85 -14.15 9.50
CA LYS A 39 -7.75 -14.47 8.06
C LYS A 39 -8.40 -13.41 7.16
N GLU A 40 -9.48 -12.77 7.60
CA GLU A 40 -10.16 -11.75 6.80
C GLU A 40 -9.32 -10.47 6.73
N SER A 41 -8.74 -10.07 7.84
CA SER A 41 -7.82 -8.96 7.93
C SER A 41 -6.55 -9.21 7.09
N HIS A 42 -5.97 -10.40 7.14
CA HIS A 42 -4.87 -10.77 6.22
C HIS A 42 -5.27 -10.71 4.74
N HIS A 43 -6.51 -11.08 4.39
CA HIS A 43 -7.01 -10.92 3.02
C HIS A 43 -7.05 -9.44 2.60
N ARG A 44 -7.47 -8.54 3.51
CA ARG A 44 -7.44 -7.09 3.27
C ARG A 44 -6.02 -6.55 3.12
N LEU A 45 -5.08 -7.03 3.93
CA LEU A 45 -3.65 -6.69 3.81
C LEU A 45 -3.08 -7.09 2.44
N ARG A 46 -3.31 -8.33 2.00
CA ARG A 46 -2.89 -8.78 0.67
C ARG A 46 -3.49 -7.93 -0.44
N LYS A 47 -4.77 -7.61 -0.34
CA LYS A 47 -5.43 -6.73 -1.32
C LYS A 47 -4.78 -5.33 -1.35
N ALA A 48 -4.50 -4.74 -0.19
CA ALA A 48 -3.82 -3.45 -0.10
C ALA A 48 -2.39 -3.49 -0.65
N ALA A 49 -1.65 -4.57 -0.38
CA ALA A 49 -0.32 -4.79 -0.95
C ALA A 49 -0.36 -4.92 -2.48
N MET A 50 -1.30 -5.70 -3.02
CA MET A 50 -1.51 -5.83 -4.47
C MET A 50 -1.85 -4.49 -5.12
N GLU A 51 -2.78 -3.72 -4.55
CA GLU A 51 -3.11 -2.38 -5.05
C GLU A 51 -1.90 -1.45 -5.02
N THR A 52 -1.03 -1.57 -4.01
CA THR A 52 0.20 -0.77 -3.87
C THR A 52 1.22 -1.12 -4.97
N VAL A 53 1.42 -2.41 -5.24
CA VAL A 53 2.27 -2.89 -6.34
C VAL A 53 1.73 -2.39 -7.69
N LEU A 54 0.42 -2.52 -7.94
CA LEU A 54 -0.20 -2.07 -9.18
C LEU A 54 -0.10 -0.55 -9.40
N ARG A 55 0.03 0.23 -8.33
CA ARG A 55 0.15 1.70 -8.42
C ARG A 55 1.59 2.17 -8.58
N TYR A 56 2.52 1.60 -7.83
CA TYR A 56 3.90 2.13 -7.72
C TYR A 56 4.95 1.30 -8.46
N SER A 57 4.65 0.04 -8.79
CA SER A 57 5.57 -0.87 -9.50
C SER A 57 5.24 -1.00 -11.00
N VAL A 58 4.66 0.03 -11.60
CA VAL A 58 4.46 0.13 -13.06
C VAL A 58 5.58 0.94 -13.69
N GLU A 59 5.99 0.62 -14.92
CA GLU A 59 7.14 1.23 -15.59
C GLU A 59 7.05 2.76 -15.71
N SER A 60 5.84 3.32 -15.76
CA SER A 60 5.59 4.77 -15.79
C SER A 60 5.73 5.46 -14.44
N SER A 61 5.85 4.71 -13.34
CA SER A 61 5.99 5.26 -12.00
C SER A 61 7.45 5.64 -11.71
N PRO A 62 7.72 6.81 -11.12
CA PRO A 62 9.07 7.15 -10.66
C PRO A 62 9.57 6.22 -9.53
N PHE A 63 8.69 5.39 -8.96
CA PHE A 63 8.99 4.44 -7.89
C PHE A 63 9.17 3.00 -8.39
N TYR A 64 9.20 2.76 -9.71
CA TYR A 64 9.27 1.40 -10.27
C TYR A 64 10.40 0.54 -9.68
N ASN A 65 11.58 1.14 -9.48
CA ASN A 65 12.76 0.47 -8.91
C ASN A 65 13.02 0.87 -7.45
N ASP A 66 12.01 1.39 -6.74
CA ASP A 66 12.17 1.81 -5.36
C ASP A 66 12.29 0.58 -4.44
N GLU A 67 13.42 0.47 -3.74
CA GLU A 67 13.72 -0.66 -2.85
C GLU A 67 12.66 -0.86 -1.77
N ARG A 68 11.94 0.21 -1.38
CA ARG A 68 10.90 0.14 -0.35
C ARG A 68 9.70 -0.71 -0.79
N LEU A 69 9.49 -0.89 -2.10
CA LEU A 69 8.45 -1.76 -2.64
C LEU A 69 8.78 -3.25 -2.49
N LEU A 70 10.05 -3.62 -2.31
CA LEU A 70 10.44 -5.02 -2.09
C LEU A 70 9.68 -5.64 -0.92
N HIS A 71 9.53 -4.89 0.18
CA HIS A 71 8.77 -5.34 1.34
C HIS A 71 7.29 -5.61 0.99
N VAL A 72 6.68 -4.80 0.12
CA VAL A 72 5.29 -4.99 -0.31
C VAL A 72 5.12 -6.28 -1.11
N PHE A 73 6.11 -6.63 -1.93
CA PHE A 73 6.14 -7.93 -2.64
C PHE A 73 6.23 -9.12 -1.68
N CYS A 74 6.88 -8.98 -0.51
CA CYS A 74 6.97 -10.05 0.48
C CYS A 74 5.64 -10.29 1.24
N ILE A 75 4.69 -9.36 1.19
CA ILE A 75 3.38 -9.49 1.85
C ILE A 75 2.40 -10.33 1.01
N VAL A 76 2.53 -10.29 -0.32
CA VAL A 76 1.67 -11.00 -1.28
C VAL A 76 1.97 -12.50 -1.23
#